data_AF-A0A8H3BVT4-F1
#
_entry.id   AF-A0A8H3BVT4-F1
#
_cell.length_a   1.000
_cell.length_b   1.000
_cell.length_c   1.000
_cell.angle_alpha   90.00
_cell.angle_beta   90.00
_cell.angle_gamma   90.00
#
_symmetry.space_group_name_H-M   'P 1'
#
loop_
_entity.id
_entity.type
_entity.pdbx_description
1 polymer ?
#
loop_
_entity_poly.entity_id
_entity_poly.type
_entity_poly.pdbx_seq_one_letter_code
_entity_poly.pdbx_strand_id
1 'polypeptide(L)'
;MIRVKDPQVSLKFYQDILGMELVSKSEFSDFTLYFLAYDHSDGKATAEEKTNERFSREGILELTHNHGTENDADFSYASGNSDPGKGFGHIAISVNDVEQACERFEKLGVSFKKRPSDGKMRHIAFILDPDGYWIEIVPSNLNIPS
;
A
#
# COMPACT_ATOMS: atom_id res chain seq x y z
N MET A 1 2.60 -0.82 -9.96
CA MET A 1 1.86 -2.09 -9.84
C MET A 1 2.64 -3.03 -8.95
N ILE A 2 1.96 -3.73 -8.05
CA ILE A 2 2.50 -4.86 -7.28
C ILE A 2 1.53 -6.05 -7.39
N ARG A 3 2.02 -7.27 -7.23
CA ARG A 3 1.16 -8.46 -7.20
C ARG A 3 0.76 -8.76 -5.77
N VAL A 4 -0.48 -9.19 -5.57
CA VAL A 4 -1.01 -9.55 -4.24
C VAL A 4 -1.53 -10.97 -4.25
N LYS A 5 -1.24 -11.71 -3.19
CA LYS A 5 -1.63 -13.12 -3.05
C LYS A 5 -3.13 -13.25 -2.82
N ASP A 6 -3.66 -12.48 -1.88
CA ASP A 6 -5.09 -12.49 -1.54
C ASP A 6 -5.65 -11.06 -1.60
N PRO A 7 -6.49 -10.74 -2.59
CA PRO A 7 -7.02 -9.39 -2.75
C PRO A 7 -7.94 -8.99 -1.59
N GLN A 8 -8.56 -9.92 -0.86
CA GLN A 8 -9.46 -9.58 0.24
C GLN A 8 -8.69 -8.97 1.41
N VAL A 9 -7.54 -9.54 1.77
CA VAL A 9 -6.70 -9.00 2.85
C VAL A 9 -5.98 -7.73 2.39
N SER A 10 -5.52 -7.67 1.13
CA SER A 10 -4.82 -6.50 0.61
C SER A 10 -5.77 -5.31 0.44
N LEU A 11 -6.98 -5.49 -0.07
CA LEU A 11 -7.97 -4.41 -0.16
C LEU A 11 -8.33 -3.85 1.21
N LYS A 12 -8.58 -4.71 2.22
CA LYS A 12 -8.82 -4.24 3.60
C LYS A 12 -7.64 -3.46 4.15
N PHE A 13 -6.41 -3.92 3.90
CA PHE A 13 -5.23 -3.19 4.33
C PHE A 13 -5.15 -1.81 3.68
N TYR A 14 -5.19 -1.73 2.34
CA TYR A 14 -5.06 -0.43 1.66
C TYR A 14 -6.25 0.50 1.90
N GLN A 15 -7.46 -0.02 2.09
CA GLN A 15 -8.66 0.79 2.35
C GLN A 15 -8.80 1.16 3.82
N ASP A 16 -8.85 0.18 4.72
CA ASP A 16 -9.20 0.44 6.13
C ASP A 16 -7.99 0.95 6.92
N ILE A 17 -6.78 0.47 6.60
CA ILE A 17 -5.55 0.88 7.29
C ILE A 17 -4.99 2.13 6.64
N LEU A 18 -4.80 2.14 5.32
CA LEU A 18 -4.16 3.26 4.64
C LEU A 18 -5.12 4.34 4.17
N GLY A 19 -6.42 4.09 4.09
CA GLY A 19 -7.40 5.10 3.69
C GLY A 19 -7.47 5.36 2.19
N MET A 20 -6.94 4.45 1.37
CA MET A 20 -7.13 4.50 -0.07
C MET A 20 -8.55 4.05 -0.45
N GLU A 21 -9.00 4.41 -1.64
CA GLU A 21 -10.25 3.90 -2.20
C GLU A 21 -10.00 3.00 -3.39
N LEU A 22 -10.86 1.99 -3.57
CA LEU A 22 -10.92 1.22 -4.81
C LEU A 22 -11.53 2.11 -5.91
N VAL A 23 -10.68 2.58 -6.82
CA VAL A 23 -11.03 3.46 -7.94
C VAL A 23 -11.67 2.67 -9.07
N SER A 24 -11.13 1.49 -9.37
CA SER A 24 -11.61 0.63 -10.45
C SER A 24 -11.18 -0.82 -10.24
N LYS A 25 -11.98 -1.75 -10.77
CA LYS A 25 -11.69 -3.18 -10.83
C LYS A 25 -11.80 -3.65 -12.27
N SER A 26 -10.83 -4.43 -12.73
CA SER A 26 -10.87 -5.03 -14.07
C SER A 26 -10.60 -6.53 -13.97
N GLU A 27 -11.60 -7.33 -14.34
CA GLU A 27 -11.55 -8.78 -14.26
C GLU A 27 -11.19 -9.39 -15.61
N PHE A 28 -10.23 -10.32 -15.59
CA PHE A 28 -9.80 -11.12 -16.72
C PHE A 28 -9.94 -12.61 -16.38
N SER A 29 -9.61 -13.49 -17.33
CA SER A 29 -9.78 -14.94 -17.18
C SER A 29 -8.94 -15.57 -16.07
N ASP A 30 -7.76 -15.03 -15.83
CA ASP A 30 -6.69 -15.62 -15.01
C ASP A 30 -6.13 -14.64 -13.97
N PHE A 31 -6.51 -13.36 -14.06
CA PHE A 31 -6.13 -12.34 -13.09
C PHE A 31 -7.19 -11.27 -12.93
N THR A 32 -7.06 -10.48 -11.87
CA THR A 32 -7.88 -9.28 -11.65
C THR A 32 -6.99 -8.14 -11.21
N LEU A 33 -7.27 -6.95 -11.76
CA LEU A 33 -6.60 -5.71 -11.42
C LEU A 33 -7.49 -4.89 -10.50
N TYR A 34 -6.91 -4.39 -9.41
CA TYR A 34 -7.54 -3.47 -8.48
C TYR A 34 -6.74 -2.17 -8.47
N PHE A 35 -7.36 -1.06 -8.84
CA PHE A 35 -6.72 0.25 -8.86
C PHE A 35 -7.14 1.00 -7.61
N LEU A 36 -6.16 1.34 -6.76
CA LEU A 36 -6.39 2.12 -5.55
C LEU A 36 -5.71 3.48 -5.62
N ALA A 37 -6.34 4.49 -5.04
CA ALA A 37 -5.76 5.82 -4.87
C ALA A 37 -6.44 6.55 -3.71
N TYR A 38 -5.83 7.62 -3.22
CA TYR A 38 -6.50 8.54 -2.30
C TYR A 38 -7.56 9.35 -3.03
N ASP A 39 -8.76 9.50 -2.46
CA ASP A 39 -9.77 10.37 -3.04
C ASP A 39 -9.40 11.84 -2.81
N HIS A 40 -9.31 12.61 -3.90
CA HIS A 40 -9.07 14.06 -3.86
C HIS A 40 -10.32 14.86 -4.22
N SER A 41 -11.45 14.19 -4.44
CA SER A 41 -12.73 14.81 -4.75
C SER A 41 -13.58 15.13 -3.52
N ASP A 42 -13.09 14.86 -2.30
CA ASP A 42 -13.85 14.89 -1.05
C ASP A 42 -15.12 14.02 -1.09
N GLY A 43 -15.07 12.85 -1.75
CA GLY A 43 -16.21 11.96 -1.90
C GLY A 43 -17.26 12.43 -2.91
N LYS A 44 -16.97 13.46 -3.72
CA LYS A 44 -17.91 14.00 -4.72
C LYS A 44 -17.88 13.25 -6.04
N ALA A 45 -16.75 12.65 -6.40
CA ALA A 45 -16.64 11.89 -7.64
C ALA A 45 -17.41 10.58 -7.56
N THR A 46 -18.19 10.30 -8.60
CA THR A 46 -18.90 9.04 -8.79
C THR A 46 -17.93 7.89 -9.10
N ALA A 47 -18.40 6.65 -8.98
CA ALA A 47 -17.59 5.48 -9.34
C ALA A 47 -17.20 5.45 -10.83
N GLU A 48 -18.05 5.98 -11.71
CA GLU A 48 -17.77 6.07 -13.15
C GLU A 48 -16.68 7.10 -13.44
N GLU A 49 -16.77 8.30 -12.84
CA GLU A 49 -15.72 9.33 -12.97
C GLU A 49 -14.38 8.81 -12.45
N LYS A 50 -14.38 8.19 -11.26
CA LYS A 50 -13.18 7.54 -10.67
C LYS A 50 -12.58 6.52 -11.65
N THR A 51 -13.41 5.65 -12.24
CA THR A 51 -12.96 4.66 -13.22
C THR A 51 -12.38 5.29 -14.48
N ASN A 52 -13.03 6.32 -15.02
CA ASN A 52 -12.60 7.00 -16.25
C ASN A 52 -11.29 7.77 -16.04
N GLU A 53 -11.10 8.37 -14.87
CA GLU A 53 -9.93 9.18 -14.55
C GLU A 53 -8.73 8.36 -14.03
N ARG A 54 -8.88 7.05 -13.82
CA ARG A 54 -7.85 6.21 -13.19
C ARG A 54 -6.46 6.31 -13.84
N PHE A 55 -6.39 6.53 -15.16
CA PHE A 55 -5.13 6.66 -15.89
C PHE A 55 -4.74 8.10 -16.22
N SER A 56 -5.56 9.07 -15.82
CA SER A 56 -5.29 10.51 -15.98
C SER A 56 -4.98 11.20 -14.65
N ARG A 57 -4.62 10.42 -13.62
CA ARG A 57 -4.25 10.92 -12.29
C ARG A 57 -2.96 10.29 -11.78
N GLU A 58 -2.32 10.98 -10.86
CA GLU A 58 -1.15 10.48 -10.14
C GLU A 58 -1.54 9.63 -8.93
N GLY A 59 -0.55 8.93 -8.37
CA GLY A 59 -0.68 8.22 -7.09
C GLY A 59 -1.56 6.97 -7.12
N ILE A 60 -1.76 6.36 -8.29
CA ILE A 60 -2.47 5.09 -8.43
C ILE A 60 -1.56 3.92 -8.05
N LEU A 61 -2.05 3.07 -7.16
CA LEU A 61 -1.51 1.75 -6.89
C LEU A 61 -2.38 0.69 -7.57
N GLU A 62 -1.82 0.06 -8.59
CA GLU A 62 -2.41 -1.14 -9.19
C GLU A 62 -1.96 -2.39 -8.41
N LEU A 63 -2.92 -3.14 -7.88
CA LEU A 63 -2.73 -4.48 -7.33
C LEU A 63 -3.17 -5.51 -8.35
N THR A 64 -2.31 -6.47 -8.64
CA THR A 64 -2.61 -7.59 -9.54
C THR A 64 -2.76 -8.88 -8.75
N HIS A 65 -3.96 -9.44 -8.77
CA HIS A 65 -4.25 -10.75 -8.21
C HIS A 65 -4.25 -11.79 -9.33
N ASN A 66 -3.35 -12.76 -9.27
CA ASN A 66 -3.41 -13.94 -10.14
C ASN A 66 -4.29 -14.98 -9.44
N HIS A 67 -5.34 -15.46 -10.11
CA HIS A 67 -6.37 -16.29 -9.48
C HIS A 67 -5.79 -17.60 -8.93
N GLY A 68 -6.21 -17.96 -7.71
CA GLY A 68 -5.78 -19.19 -7.03
C GLY A 68 -4.55 -19.03 -6.13
N THR A 69 -3.80 -17.92 -6.23
CA THR A 69 -2.63 -17.66 -5.35
C THR A 69 -3.00 -17.56 -3.87
N GLU A 70 -4.23 -17.15 -3.56
CA GLU A 70 -4.82 -17.11 -2.23
C GLU A 70 -5.03 -18.50 -1.61
N ASN A 71 -5.16 -19.55 -2.44
CA ASN A 71 -5.44 -20.92 -2.01
C ASN A 71 -4.18 -21.80 -1.90
N ASP A 72 -3.04 -21.33 -2.42
CA ASP A 72 -1.77 -22.05 -2.36
C ASP A 72 -0.99 -21.65 -1.09
N ALA A 73 -0.91 -22.52 -0.09
CA ALA A 73 -0.26 -22.20 1.18
C ALA A 73 1.26 -21.95 1.06
N ASP A 74 1.92 -22.52 0.05
CA ASP A 74 3.37 -22.42 -0.14
C ASP A 74 3.77 -21.24 -1.03
N PHE A 75 2.79 -20.60 -1.68
CA PHE A 75 3.02 -19.47 -2.57
C PHE A 75 3.19 -18.14 -1.81
N SER A 76 4.21 -17.37 -2.17
CA SER A 76 4.37 -15.97 -1.75
C SER A 76 5.07 -15.16 -2.83
N TYR A 77 4.79 -13.85 -2.88
CA TYR A 77 5.51 -12.93 -3.75
C TYR A 77 6.82 -12.46 -3.10
N ALA A 78 7.84 -12.23 -3.92
CA ALA A 78 9.06 -11.57 -3.47
C ALA A 78 8.81 -10.05 -3.32
N SER A 79 9.06 -9.51 -2.13
CA SER A 79 8.87 -8.08 -1.85
C SER A 79 9.93 -7.17 -2.48
N GLY A 80 11.02 -7.73 -3.00
CA GLY A 80 12.14 -6.96 -3.54
C GLY A 80 13.23 -6.58 -2.54
N ASN A 81 13.02 -6.83 -1.24
CA ASN A 81 13.93 -6.43 -0.17
C ASN A 81 14.84 -7.57 0.34
N SER A 82 14.80 -8.76 -0.24
CA SER A 82 15.56 -9.94 0.18
C SER A 82 15.94 -10.81 -1.01
N ASP A 83 16.98 -11.63 -0.86
CA ASP A 83 17.42 -12.58 -1.89
C ASP A 83 16.66 -13.92 -1.75
N PRO A 84 16.39 -14.64 -2.87
CA PRO A 84 16.52 -14.17 -4.24
C PRO A 84 15.40 -13.18 -4.60
N GLY A 85 15.69 -12.18 -5.43
CA GLY A 85 14.68 -11.24 -5.91
C GLY A 85 14.81 -9.80 -5.42
N LYS A 86 16.01 -9.36 -5.00
CA LYS A 86 16.28 -7.94 -4.74
C LYS A 86 16.01 -7.06 -5.97
N GLY A 87 15.34 -5.93 -5.78
CA GLY A 87 15.07 -4.98 -6.85
C GLY A 87 14.18 -3.83 -6.39
N PHE A 88 12.86 -4.04 -6.40
CA PHE A 88 11.90 -3.09 -5.84
C PHE A 88 12.15 -2.88 -4.33
N GLY A 89 12.04 -1.63 -3.85
CA GLY A 89 12.24 -1.30 -2.45
C GLY A 89 10.91 -1.17 -1.70
N HIS A 90 10.18 -0.10 -1.97
CA HIS A 90 8.95 0.24 -1.26
C HIS A 90 8.15 1.28 -2.04
N ILE A 91 6.89 1.47 -1.65
CA ILE A 91 6.15 2.70 -1.90
C ILE A 91 6.28 3.63 -0.68
N ALA A 92 6.02 4.93 -0.84
CA ALA A 92 6.03 5.89 0.25
C ALA A 92 4.68 6.61 0.35
N ILE A 93 4.22 6.82 1.58
CA ILE A 93 2.99 7.55 1.90
C ILE A 93 3.36 8.70 2.83
N SER A 94 3.09 9.93 2.38
CA SER A 94 3.25 11.11 3.21
C SER A 94 2.07 11.28 4.16
N VAL A 95 2.35 11.56 5.42
CA VAL A 95 1.37 11.84 6.46
C VAL A 95 1.69 13.13 7.19
N ASN A 96 0.69 13.76 7.80
CA ASN A 96 0.88 14.98 8.57
C ASN A 96 1.65 14.74 9.87
N ASP A 97 1.47 13.58 10.49
CA ASP A 97 2.12 13.19 11.75
C ASP A 97 2.45 11.69 11.71
N VAL A 98 3.75 11.39 11.68
CA VAL A 98 4.26 10.01 11.59
C VAL A 98 4.03 9.24 12.89
N GLU A 99 4.14 9.90 14.04
CA GLU A 99 3.95 9.25 15.34
C GLU A 99 2.49 8.84 15.52
N GLN A 100 1.55 9.76 15.29
CA GLN A 100 0.11 9.46 15.35
C GLN A 100 -0.31 8.39 14.34
N ALA A 101 0.24 8.41 13.12
CA ALA A 101 0.00 7.37 12.13
C ALA A 101 0.50 6.00 12.64
N CYS A 102 1.72 5.93 13.18
CA CYS A 102 2.29 4.70 13.72
C CYS A 102 1.50 4.16 14.92
N GLU A 103 1.04 5.02 15.84
CA GLU A 103 0.19 4.60 16.95
C GLU A 103 -1.12 3.97 16.47
N ARG A 104 -1.74 4.56 15.44
CA ARG A 104 -2.95 3.99 14.82
C ARG A 104 -2.64 2.64 14.18
N PHE A 105 -1.55 2.52 13.42
CA PHE A 105 -1.14 1.26 12.81
C PHE A 105 -0.89 0.17 13.85
N GLU A 106 -0.26 0.49 14.97
CA GLU A 106 -0.04 -0.45 16.07
C GLU A 106 -1.35 -0.91 16.72
N LYS A 107 -2.29 0.00 16.98
CA LYS A 107 -3.63 -0.35 17.50
C LYS A 107 -4.40 -1.26 16.55
N LEU A 108 -4.14 -1.17 15.24
CA LEU A 108 -4.75 -1.99 14.21
C LEU A 108 -3.96 -3.28 13.90
N GLY A 109 -2.88 -3.56 14.65
CA GLY A 109 -2.09 -4.78 14.50
C GLY A 109 -1.22 -4.84 13.25
N VAL A 110 -0.87 -3.70 12.66
CA VAL A 110 -0.02 -3.62 11.47
C VAL A 110 1.41 -4.05 11.80
N SER A 111 2.01 -4.85 10.93
CA SER A 111 3.41 -5.26 11.06
C SER A 111 4.37 -4.13 10.71
N PHE A 112 5.36 -3.89 11.56
CA PHE A 112 6.42 -2.91 11.31
C PHE A 112 7.70 -3.60 10.87
N LYS A 113 8.32 -3.09 9.81
CA LYS A 113 9.72 -3.40 9.49
C LYS A 113 10.68 -2.55 10.30
N LYS A 114 10.32 -1.28 10.52
CA LYS A 114 11.10 -0.30 11.28
C LYS A 114 10.16 0.74 11.89
N ARG A 115 10.28 1.00 13.18
CA ARG A 115 9.56 2.08 13.86
C ARG A 115 10.37 3.39 13.85
N PRO A 116 9.72 4.55 14.07
CA PRO A 116 10.44 5.82 14.23
C PRO A 116 11.48 5.78 15.37
N SER A 117 11.20 5.01 16.43
CA SER A 117 12.14 4.78 17.54
C SER A 117 13.40 4.01 17.14
N ASP A 118 13.40 3.33 15.99
CA ASP A 118 14.42 2.36 15.63
C ASP A 118 15.55 3.03 14.83
N GLY A 119 16.76 2.99 15.36
CA GLY A 119 17.96 3.50 14.68
C GLY A 119 18.10 5.02 14.72
N LYS A 120 18.85 5.56 13.74
CA LYS A 120 19.26 6.98 13.74
C LYS A 120 18.23 7.91 13.10
N MET A 121 17.52 7.46 12.07
CA MET A 121 16.48 8.25 11.40
C MET A 121 15.16 8.12 12.15
N ARG A 122 14.84 9.12 12.97
CA ARG A 122 13.68 9.10 13.87
C ARG A 122 12.38 9.63 13.27
N HIS A 123 12.42 10.07 12.02
CA HIS A 123 11.33 10.82 11.39
C HIS A 123 10.50 9.97 10.42
N ILE A 124 10.87 8.70 10.22
CA ILE A 124 10.26 7.80 9.24
C ILE A 124 10.01 6.43 9.85
N ALA A 125 8.97 5.75 9.37
CA ALA A 125 8.69 4.35 9.68
C ALA A 125 8.59 3.52 8.40
N PHE A 126 8.73 2.20 8.54
CA PHE A 126 8.37 1.25 7.50
C PHE A 126 7.39 0.23 8.08
N ILE A 127 6.22 0.15 7.47
CA ILE A 127 5.24 -0.91 7.73
C ILE A 127 5.28 -1.95 6.61
N LEU A 128 4.66 -3.09 6.85
CA LEU A 128 4.50 -4.16 5.88
C LEU A 128 3.02 -4.31 5.50
N ASP A 129 2.76 -4.47 4.22
CA ASP A 129 1.45 -4.93 3.74
C ASP A 129 1.30 -6.45 3.95
N PRO A 130 0.13 -7.04 3.64
CA PRO A 130 -0.11 -8.48 3.82
C PRO A 130 0.84 -9.40 3.03
N ASP A 131 1.38 -8.93 1.92
CA ASP A 131 2.34 -9.65 1.06
C ASP A 131 3.80 -9.38 1.46
N GLY A 132 4.05 -8.54 2.48
CA GLY A 132 5.37 -8.20 2.98
C GLY A 132 6.10 -7.12 2.18
N TYR A 133 5.42 -6.41 1.29
CA TYR A 133 5.95 -5.20 0.67
C TYR A 133 6.12 -4.10 1.72
N TRP A 134 7.23 -3.38 1.59
CA TRP A 134 7.53 -2.29 2.52
C TRP A 134 6.80 -1.04 2.07
N ILE A 135 6.26 -0.31 3.04
CA ILE A 135 5.61 0.98 2.84
C ILE A 135 6.27 1.97 3.80
N GLU A 136 6.94 2.97 3.23
CA GLU A 136 7.54 4.06 4.00
C GLU A 136 6.47 5.06 4.43
N ILE A 137 6.49 5.42 5.70
CA ILE A 137 5.65 6.47 6.27
C ILE A 137 6.55 7.67 6.54
N VAL A 138 6.31 8.75 5.80
CA VAL A 138 7.14 9.96 5.80
C VAL A 138 6.31 11.19 6.15
N PRO A 139 6.91 12.23 6.76
CA PRO A 139 6.19 13.48 6.97
C PRO A 139 5.94 14.18 5.64
N SER A 140 4.80 14.86 5.51
CA SER A 140 4.46 15.70 4.34
C SER A 140 5.46 16.85 4.10
N ASN A 141 6.23 17.22 5.13
CA ASN A 141 7.31 18.18 5.02
C ASN A 141 8.63 17.55 5.47
N LEU A 142 9.53 17.30 4.52
CA LEU A 142 10.86 16.75 4.75
C LEU A 142 11.89 17.82 5.17
N ASN A 143 11.48 18.82 5.96
CA ASN A 143 12.42 19.68 6.68
C ASN A 143 13.00 18.89 7.86
N ILE A 144 13.80 17.88 7.54
CA ILE A 144 14.59 17.12 8.50
C ILE A 144 15.78 18.03 8.84
N PRO A 145 15.85 18.66 10.02
CA PRO A 145 17.04 19.39 10.42
C PRO A 145 18.22 18.41 10.40
N SER A 146 19.26 18.79 9.65
CA SER A 146 20.53 18.07 9.53
C SER A 146 21.18 17.77 10.88
#